data_AF-A0A1K1VS56-F1
#
_entry.id   AF-A0A1K1VS56-F1
#
_cell.length_a   1.000
_cell.length_b   1.000
_cell.length_c   1.000
_cell.angle_alpha   90.00
_cell.angle_beta   90.00
_cell.angle_gamma   90.00
#
_symmetry.space_group_name_H-M   'P 1'
#
loop_
_entity.id
_entity.type
_entity.pdbx_description
1 polymer ?
#
loop_
_entity_poly.entity_id
_entity_poly.type
_entity_poly.pdbx_seq_one_letter_code
_entity_poly.pdbx_strand_id
1 'polypeptide(L)'
;MHQLAAGRHHPHRPLLGLPDLPYVDLPRPQITTSHPNGYLWKRDHVDAWLADALAVWIDDDFTSLDHAWAAERIAKGTPTLLVQPDPHLGLQPEHLTEVTTWVSQLPTARAA
;
A
#
# COMPACT_ATOMS: atom_id res chain seq x y z
N MET A 1 0.67 30.49 -8.10
CA MET A 1 1.76 29.82 -8.82
C MET A 1 2.29 28.68 -7.95
N HIS A 2 1.75 27.48 -8.09
CA HIS A 2 2.38 26.26 -7.59
C HIS A 2 2.86 25.50 -8.81
N GLN A 3 4.18 25.46 -8.96
CA GLN A 3 4.85 24.83 -10.08
C GLN A 3 4.76 23.32 -9.89
N LEU A 4 3.92 22.67 -10.70
CA LEU A 4 3.97 21.23 -10.94
C LEU A 4 5.42 20.88 -11.31
N ALA A 5 6.07 20.07 -10.48
CA ALA A 5 7.35 19.48 -10.83
C ALA A 5 7.11 18.56 -12.03
N ALA A 6 7.54 19.05 -13.19
CA ALA A 6 7.52 18.35 -14.46
C ALA A 6 8.20 16.98 -14.34
N GLY A 7 7.54 15.98 -14.93
CA GLY A 7 7.95 14.59 -14.93
C GLY A 7 9.37 14.41 -15.45
N ARG A 8 10.18 13.69 -14.68
CA ARG A 8 11.35 13.02 -15.23
C ARG A 8 10.89 11.67 -15.73
N HIS A 9 10.93 11.49 -17.05
CA HIS A 9 10.70 10.23 -17.73
C HIS A 9 11.61 9.13 -17.14
N HIS A 10 11.01 8.06 -16.62
CA HIS A 10 11.73 6.85 -16.22
C HIS A 10 11.95 5.99 -17.49
N PRO A 11 13.17 5.51 -17.81
CA PRO A 11 13.49 4.83 -19.07
C PRO A 11 12.93 3.39 -19.20
N HIS A 12 11.98 2.99 -18.36
CA HIS A 12 11.38 1.67 -18.38
C HIS A 12 9.86 1.81 -18.50
N ARG A 13 9.36 1.80 -19.74
CA ARG A 13 7.94 1.48 -19.99
C ARG A 13 7.67 0.08 -19.42
N PRO A 14 6.46 -0.22 -18.91
CA PRO A 14 6.17 -1.56 -18.42
C PRO A 14 6.33 -2.57 -19.54
N LEU A 15 7.21 -3.56 -19.35
CA LEU A 15 7.30 -4.75 -20.23
C LEU A 15 5.94 -5.47 -20.39
N LEU A 16 5.01 -5.18 -19.48
CA LEU A 16 3.69 -5.79 -19.36
C LEU A 16 2.58 -5.03 -20.08
N GLY A 17 2.87 -3.90 -20.75
CA GLY A 17 1.84 -3.11 -21.46
C GLY A 17 0.76 -2.51 -20.56
N LEU A 18 1.06 -2.33 -19.27
CA LEU A 18 0.16 -1.71 -18.30
C LEU A 18 -0.02 -0.21 -18.61
N PRO A 19 -1.17 0.38 -18.27
CA PRO A 19 -1.34 1.83 -18.31
C PRO A 19 -0.39 2.52 -17.31
N ASP A 20 -0.21 3.83 -17.47
CA ASP A 20 0.50 4.63 -16.47
C ASP A 20 -0.28 4.59 -15.15
N LEU A 21 0.26 3.92 -14.16
CA LEU A 21 -0.32 3.82 -12.81
C LEU A 21 0.38 4.80 -11.87
N PRO A 22 -0.35 5.44 -10.94
CA PRO A 22 0.26 6.17 -9.83
C PRO A 22 1.22 5.26 -9.05
N TYR A 23 2.38 5.78 -8.68
CA TYR A 23 3.38 5.03 -7.92
C TYR A 23 3.96 5.89 -6.80
N VAL A 24 4.47 5.22 -5.77
CA VAL A 24 5.24 5.83 -4.68
C VAL A 24 6.72 5.68 -5.02
N ASP A 25 7.46 6.79 -5.10
CA ASP A 25 8.90 6.75 -5.26
C ASP A 25 9.55 6.45 -3.89
N LEU A 26 9.96 5.20 -3.69
CA LEU A 26 10.57 4.75 -2.43
C LEU A 26 12.08 5.03 -2.43
N PRO A 27 12.66 5.42 -1.29
CA PRO A 27 14.11 5.58 -1.20
C PRO A 27 14.82 4.23 -1.36
N ARG A 28 16.14 4.30 -1.57
CA ARG A 28 17.02 3.13 -1.64
C ARG A 28 17.95 3.10 -0.42
N PRO A 29 17.43 2.80 0.78
CA PRO A 29 18.24 2.79 1.99
C PRO A 29 19.19 1.56 2.00
N GLN A 30 20.30 1.69 2.71
CA GLN A 30 21.20 0.57 2.97
C GLN A 30 20.70 -0.18 4.21
N ILE A 31 19.84 -1.19 3.99
CA ILE A 31 19.25 -2.03 5.05
C ILE A 31 19.60 -3.50 4.82
N THR A 32 19.72 -4.26 5.90
CA THR A 32 20.03 -5.71 5.86
C THR A 32 18.83 -6.59 6.16
N THR A 33 17.67 -5.99 6.43
CA THR A 33 16.40 -6.65 6.74
C THR A 33 15.26 -5.77 6.25
N SER A 34 14.11 -6.37 5.92
CA SER A 34 12.87 -5.65 5.61
C SER A 34 12.31 -4.89 6.80
N HIS A 35 12.71 -5.23 8.04
CA HIS A 35 12.14 -4.68 9.27
C HIS A 35 13.19 -4.02 10.18
N PRO A 36 13.90 -2.97 9.72
CA PRO A 36 14.93 -2.32 10.53
C PRO A 36 14.39 -1.73 11.85
N ASN A 37 13.09 -1.40 11.88
CA ASN A 37 12.39 -0.86 13.04
C ASN A 37 11.31 -1.83 13.59
N GLY A 38 11.34 -3.10 13.20
CA GLY A 38 10.35 -4.12 13.59
C GLY A 38 9.05 -4.13 12.78
N TYR A 39 8.91 -3.28 11.77
CA TYR A 39 7.83 -3.21 10.77
C TYR A 39 8.41 -2.92 9.39
N LEU A 40 7.62 -3.02 8.32
CA LEU A 40 8.12 -2.86 6.95
C LEU A 40 8.85 -1.52 6.75
N TRP A 41 10.07 -1.56 6.22
CA TRP A 41 10.92 -0.38 6.00
C TRP A 41 10.24 0.72 5.17
N LYS A 42 9.31 0.34 4.28
CA LYS A 42 8.57 1.24 3.40
C LYS A 42 7.29 1.81 4.01
N ARG A 43 6.88 1.33 5.20
CA ARG A 43 5.59 1.69 5.82
C ARG A 43 5.42 3.18 5.99
N ASP A 44 6.42 3.89 6.50
CA ASP A 44 6.31 5.33 6.75
C ASP A 44 6.18 6.14 5.44
N HIS A 45 6.76 5.65 4.34
CA HIS A 45 6.60 6.27 3.02
C HIS A 45 5.21 6.01 2.42
N VAL A 46 4.71 4.77 2.59
CA VAL A 46 3.36 4.39 2.17
C VAL A 46 2.33 5.17 2.99
N ASP A 47 2.50 5.27 4.31
CA ASP A 47 1.60 6.00 5.20
C ASP A 47 1.49 7.48 4.82
N ALA A 48 2.63 8.14 4.59
CA ALA A 48 2.67 9.52 4.15
C ALA A 48 1.99 9.73 2.77
N TRP A 49 2.15 8.78 1.85
CA TRP A 49 1.50 8.84 0.54
C TRP A 49 -0.01 8.59 0.62
N LEU A 50 -0.43 7.63 1.46
CA LEU A 50 -1.83 7.32 1.68
C LEU A 50 -2.58 8.48 2.34
N ALA A 51 -1.95 9.20 3.28
CA ALA A 51 -2.62 10.20 4.10
C ALA A 51 -3.94 9.62 4.66
N ASP A 52 -5.07 10.31 4.47
CA ASP A 52 -6.40 9.87 4.92
C ASP A 52 -7.13 8.96 3.90
N ALA A 53 -6.44 8.49 2.86
CA ALA A 53 -7.04 7.59 1.89
C ALA A 53 -7.36 6.22 2.50
N LEU A 54 -8.52 5.72 2.11
CA LEU A 54 -8.87 4.32 2.26
C LEU A 54 -7.85 3.45 1.51
N ALA A 55 -7.37 2.38 2.13
CA ALA A 55 -6.30 1.57 1.55
C ALA A 55 -6.51 0.06 1.74
N VAL A 56 -6.10 -0.68 0.71
CA VAL A 56 -5.78 -2.10 0.82
C VAL A 56 -4.29 -2.21 0.54
N TRP A 57 -3.54 -2.84 1.44
CA TRP A 57 -2.12 -3.12 1.23
C TRP A 57 -1.87 -4.62 1.32
N ILE A 58 -1.40 -5.18 0.21
CA ILE A 58 -1.03 -6.58 0.08
C ILE A 58 0.48 -6.71 0.17
N ASP A 59 0.97 -7.45 1.16
CA ASP A 59 2.39 -7.72 1.37
C ASP A 59 2.50 -8.99 2.24
N ASP A 60 3.36 -9.93 1.88
CA ASP A 60 3.56 -11.18 2.62
C ASP A 60 4.43 -10.99 3.87
N ASP A 61 5.22 -9.90 3.91
CA ASP A 61 6.26 -9.67 4.90
C ASP A 61 5.81 -8.71 6.03
N PHE A 62 4.50 -8.59 6.32
CA PHE A 62 4.04 -7.79 7.45
C PHE A 62 4.42 -8.39 8.81
N THR A 63 4.66 -7.53 9.79
CA THR A 63 4.83 -7.91 11.20
C THR A 63 3.64 -7.48 12.05
N SER A 64 3.62 -7.85 13.33
CA SER A 64 2.62 -7.38 14.30
C SER A 64 2.57 -5.86 14.43
N LEU A 65 3.66 -5.15 14.17
CA LEU A 65 3.69 -3.68 14.22
C LEU A 65 3.06 -3.04 12.97
N ASP A 66 3.05 -3.73 11.82
CA ASP A 66 2.28 -3.29 10.65
C ASP A 66 0.78 -3.46 10.89
N HIS A 67 0.37 -4.59 11.49
CA HIS A 67 -1.03 -4.82 11.90
C HIS A 67 -1.51 -3.81 12.93
N ALA A 68 -0.68 -3.46 13.92
CA ALA A 68 -0.99 -2.41 14.89
C ALA A 68 -1.18 -1.03 14.23
N TRP A 69 -0.31 -0.67 13.27
CA TRP A 69 -0.45 0.56 12.49
C TRP A 69 -1.77 0.62 11.70
N ALA A 70 -2.16 -0.48 11.05
CA ALA A 70 -3.44 -0.55 10.35
C ALA A 70 -4.64 -0.39 11.31
N ALA A 71 -4.58 -1.02 12.48
CA ALA A 71 -5.60 -0.88 13.52
C ALA A 71 -5.72 0.58 14.01
N GLU A 72 -4.59 1.29 14.17
CA GLU A 72 -4.60 2.72 14.51
C GLU A 72 -5.21 3.58 13.41
N ARG A 73 -4.94 3.30 12.13
CA ARG A 73 -5.59 4.00 11.01
C ARG A 73 -7.11 3.81 11.02
N ILE A 74 -7.57 2.57 11.25
CA ILE A 74 -8.99 2.25 11.38
C ILE A 74 -9.61 3.02 12.55
N ALA A 75 -8.96 3.03 13.72
CA ALA A 75 -9.45 3.74 14.90
C ALA A 75 -9.58 5.27 14.68
N LYS A 76 -8.76 5.84 13.79
CA LYS A 76 -8.82 7.25 13.37
C LYS A 76 -9.87 7.52 12.28
N GLY A 77 -10.62 6.50 11.85
CA GLY A 77 -11.67 6.63 10.83
C GLY A 77 -11.15 6.51 9.39
N THR A 78 -9.94 6.00 9.17
CA THR A 78 -9.38 5.73 7.84
C THR A 78 -9.35 4.23 7.59
N PRO A 79 -10.38 3.64 6.94
CA PRO A 79 -10.45 2.19 6.80
C PRO A 79 -9.26 1.68 6.00
N THR A 80 -8.57 0.70 6.57
CA THR A 80 -7.34 0.13 6.04
C THR A 80 -7.43 -1.39 6.17
N LEU A 81 -7.19 -2.13 5.09
CA LEU A 81 -7.11 -3.59 5.09
C LEU A 81 -5.68 -4.01 4.77
N LEU A 82 -5.10 -4.86 5.61
CA LEU A 82 -3.87 -5.59 5.27
C LEU A 82 -4.25 -6.99 4.82
N VAL A 83 -3.71 -7.41 3.67
CA VAL A 83 -3.82 -8.79 3.19
C VAL A 83 -2.42 -9.35 3.16
N GLN A 84 -2.20 -10.44 3.91
CA GLN A 84 -0.88 -11.04 4.09
C GLN A 84 -0.86 -12.46 3.52
N PRO A 85 -0.55 -12.63 2.22
CA PRO A 85 -0.39 -13.96 1.65
C PRO A 85 0.76 -14.73 2.30
N ASP A 86 0.66 -16.06 2.28
CA ASP A 86 1.79 -16.92 2.64
C ASP A 86 2.95 -16.70 1.64
N PRO A 87 4.17 -16.39 2.08
CA PRO A 87 5.30 -16.07 1.20
C PRO A 87 5.72 -17.23 0.29
N HIS A 88 5.39 -18.48 0.65
CA HIS A 88 5.70 -19.67 -0.15
C HIS A 88 4.61 -20.02 -1.16
N LEU A 89 3.38 -19.55 -0.95
CA LEU A 89 2.24 -19.79 -1.85
C LEU A 89 1.95 -18.58 -2.75
N GLY A 90 2.30 -17.38 -2.29
CA GLY A 90 2.04 -16.12 -2.96
C GLY A 90 0.56 -15.73 -2.94
N LEU A 91 0.21 -14.75 -3.77
CA LEU A 91 -1.15 -14.25 -3.90
C LEU A 91 -2.08 -15.32 -4.51
N GLN A 92 -3.21 -15.54 -3.85
CA GLN A 92 -4.21 -16.55 -4.22
C GLN A 92 -5.61 -15.92 -4.42
N PRO A 93 -6.55 -16.57 -5.12
CA PRO A 93 -7.88 -16.02 -5.39
C PRO A 93 -8.67 -15.60 -4.15
N GLU A 94 -8.44 -16.25 -3.01
CA GLU A 94 -9.13 -15.96 -1.75
C GLU A 94 -8.75 -14.58 -1.22
N HIS A 95 -7.49 -14.17 -1.40
CA HIS A 95 -7.01 -12.84 -1.06
C HIS A 95 -7.72 -11.76 -1.90
N LEU A 96 -7.98 -12.01 -3.18
CA LEU A 96 -8.75 -11.10 -4.03
C LEU A 96 -10.23 -11.07 -3.65
N THR A 97 -10.76 -12.21 -3.21
CA THR A 97 -12.12 -12.33 -2.69
C THR A 97 -12.28 -11.52 -1.40
N GLU A 98 -11.30 -11.55 -0.52
CA GLU A 98 -11.24 -10.75 0.70
C GLU A 98 -11.26 -9.24 0.37
N VAL A 99 -10.39 -8.80 -0.53
CA VAL A 99 -10.34 -7.39 -0.97
C VAL A 99 -11.68 -6.94 -1.56
N THR A 100 -12.26 -7.71 -2.48
CA THR A 100 -13.52 -7.35 -3.14
C THR A 100 -14.71 -7.36 -2.18
N THR A 101 -14.74 -8.31 -1.23
CA THR A 101 -15.74 -8.36 -0.16
C THR A 101 -15.63 -7.14 0.74
N TRP A 102 -14.42 -6.80 1.16
CA TRP A 102 -14.17 -5.63 2.01
C TRP A 102 -14.59 -4.33 1.32
N VAL A 103 -14.20 -4.13 0.06
CA VAL A 103 -14.61 -2.94 -0.71
C VAL A 103 -16.14 -2.84 -0.81
N SER A 104 -16.84 -3.96 -0.97
CA SER A 104 -18.30 -4.00 -1.08
C SER A 104 -19.03 -3.63 0.22
N GLN A 105 -18.35 -3.72 1.37
CA GLN A 105 -18.90 -3.38 2.69
C GLN A 105 -18.64 -1.92 3.08
N LEU A 106 -17.76 -1.23 2.36
CA LEU A 106 -17.50 0.17 2.65
C LEU A 106 -18.74 1.00 2.32
N PRO A 107 -19.06 2.01 3.17
CA PRO A 107 -20.08 2.98 2.82
C PRO A 107 -19.73 3.56 1.45
N THR A 108 -20.68 3.61 0.52
CA THR A 108 -20.48 4.33 -0.74
C THR A 108 -20.18 5.77 -0.38
N ALA A 109 -18.90 6.17 -0.43
CA ALA A 109 -18.53 7.56 -0.28
C ALA A 109 -19.23 8.30 -1.42
N ARG A 110 -20.13 9.22 -1.06
CA ARG A 110 -20.79 10.08 -2.05
C ARG A 110 -19.68 10.90 -2.68
N ALA A 111 -19.41 10.68 -3.96
CA ALA A 111 -18.56 11.57 -4.74
C ALA A 111 -19.14 12.98 -4.60
N ALA A 112 -18.38 13.88 -3.98
CA ALA A 112 -18.63 15.31 -3.98
C ALA A 112 -17.95 15.93 -5.19
#